data_AF-A0A318I254-F1
#
_entry.id   AF-A0A318I254-F1
#
_cell.length_a   1.000
_cell.length_b   1.000
_cell.length_c   1.000
_cell.angle_alpha   90.00
_cell.angle_beta   90.00
_cell.angle_gamma   90.00
#
_symmetry.space_group_name_H-M   'P 1'
#
loop_
_entity.id
_entity.type
_entity.pdbx_description
1 polymer ?
#
loop_
_entity_poly.entity_id
_entity_poly.type
_entity_poly.pdbx_seq_one_letter_code
_entity_poly.pdbx_strand_id
1 'polypeptide(L)'
;MATRKKKVIITGVSREAADEAFATYAKSDAQLQKINADIELQCAKYREKYADKIATLSEERDKAFDTLQAFATENQAELFTKKKSLDMAHGVIGFRTGTPKLKTIKGFTWASALQLVKEFLPDYARQTWDIAKDKLLADRDAEQMADSMAKCGIQVVQDEAFYVEPKKEETA
;
A
#
# COMPACT_ATOMS: atom_id res chain seq x y z
N MET A 1 -23.06 -14.81 2.13
CA MET A 1 -23.08 -15.04 0.67
C MET A 1 -23.91 -13.94 0.04
N ALA A 2 -23.28 -12.97 -0.62
CA ALA A 2 -24.01 -11.94 -1.35
C ALA A 2 -24.47 -12.53 -2.70
N THR A 3 -25.78 -12.77 -2.83
CA THR A 3 -26.40 -13.20 -4.08
C THR A 3 -26.15 -12.14 -5.15
N ARG A 4 -25.43 -12.52 -6.21
CA ARG A 4 -25.14 -11.65 -7.37
C ARG A 4 -26.47 -11.21 -7.99
N LYS A 5 -26.90 -9.98 -7.73
CA LYS A 5 -28.07 -9.39 -8.39
C LYS A 5 -27.83 -9.36 -9.90
N LYS A 6 -28.73 -9.97 -10.66
CA LYS A 6 -28.69 -10.00 -12.12
C LYS A 6 -28.73 -8.55 -12.64
N LYS A 7 -27.78 -8.17 -13.51
CA LYS A 7 -27.72 -6.84 -14.13
C LYS A 7 -28.98 -6.67 -14.98
N VAL A 8 -29.83 -5.72 -14.63
CA VAL A 8 -31.00 -5.35 -15.43
C VAL A 8 -30.48 -4.64 -16.68
N ILE A 9 -30.86 -5.13 -17.86
CA ILE A 9 -30.51 -4.50 -19.13
C ILE A 9 -31.52 -3.37 -19.34
N ILE A 10 -31.04 -2.14 -19.42
CA ILE A 10 -31.86 -0.95 -19.69
C ILE A 10 -31.75 -0.66 -21.20
N THR A 11 -32.86 -0.61 -21.93
CA THR A 11 -32.92 -0.31 -23.37
C THR A 11 -34.03 0.69 -23.67
N GLY A 12 -33.90 1.42 -24.78
CA GLY A 12 -34.96 2.33 -25.26
C GLY A 12 -35.25 3.53 -24.35
N VAL A 13 -34.22 4.06 -23.66
CA VAL A 13 -34.35 5.20 -22.75
C VAL A 13 -34.56 6.48 -23.56
N SER A 14 -35.58 7.27 -23.22
CA SER A 14 -35.82 8.59 -23.82
C SER A 14 -34.84 9.63 -23.29
N ARG A 15 -34.73 10.77 -23.99
CA ARG A 15 -33.88 11.88 -23.52
C ARG A 15 -34.31 12.39 -22.15
N GLU A 16 -35.61 12.50 -21.94
CA GLU A 16 -36.21 12.97 -20.68
C GLU A 16 -35.88 12.01 -19.53
N ALA A 17 -35.98 10.70 -19.75
CA ALA A 17 -35.61 9.68 -18.77
C ALA A 17 -34.10 9.68 -18.48
N ALA A 18 -33.25 9.97 -19.48
CA ALA A 18 -31.82 10.13 -19.29
C ALA A 18 -31.49 11.39 -18.45
N ASP A 19 -32.15 12.51 -18.71
CA ASP A 19 -31.98 13.75 -17.94
C ASP A 19 -32.43 13.57 -16.48
N GLU A 20 -33.55 12.88 -16.24
CA GLU A 20 -34.02 12.54 -14.89
C GLU A 20 -33.05 11.58 -14.17
N ALA A 21 -32.52 10.58 -14.88
CA ALA A 21 -31.50 9.69 -14.35
C ALA A 21 -30.21 10.45 -14.01
N PHE A 22 -29.79 11.42 -14.83
CA PHE A 22 -28.63 12.26 -14.56
C PHE A 22 -28.85 13.12 -13.32
N ALA A 23 -30.02 13.76 -13.18
CA ALA A 23 -30.36 14.54 -11.98
C ALA A 23 -30.32 13.68 -10.71
N THR A 24 -30.85 12.46 -10.79
CA THR A 24 -30.82 11.49 -9.68
C THR A 24 -29.38 11.05 -9.36
N TYR A 25 -28.58 10.78 -10.39
CA TYR A 25 -27.17 10.42 -10.27
C TYR A 25 -26.37 11.54 -9.59
N ALA A 26 -26.47 12.77 -10.09
CA ALA A 26 -25.78 13.94 -9.54
C ALA A 26 -26.13 14.18 -8.07
N LYS A 27 -27.42 14.12 -7.72
CA LYS A 27 -27.86 14.27 -6.33
C LYS A 27 -27.33 13.17 -5.41
N SER A 28 -27.38 11.91 -5.87
CA SER A 28 -26.91 10.77 -5.09
C SER A 28 -25.39 10.79 -4.90
N ASP A 29 -24.65 11.14 -5.96
CA ASP A 29 -23.20 11.27 -5.91
C ASP A 29 -22.76 12.38 -4.94
N ALA A 30 -23.39 13.55 -5.00
CA ALA A 30 -23.14 14.64 -4.05
C ALA A 30 -23.44 14.24 -2.59
N GLN A 31 -24.51 13.48 -2.35
CA GLN A 31 -24.83 12.97 -1.02
C GLN A 31 -23.79 11.94 -0.53
N LEU A 32 -23.33 11.03 -1.40
CA LEU A 32 -22.27 10.08 -1.07
C LEU A 32 -20.97 10.80 -0.74
N GLN A 33 -20.58 11.79 -1.53
CA GLN A 33 -19.40 12.61 -1.28
C GLN A 33 -19.50 13.32 0.08
N LYS A 34 -20.65 13.92 0.40
CA LYS A 34 -20.89 14.56 1.70
C LYS A 34 -20.76 13.58 2.86
N ILE A 35 -21.40 12.42 2.78
CA ILE A 35 -21.34 11.39 3.83
C ILE A 35 -19.89 10.91 4.03
N ASN A 36 -19.15 10.67 2.95
CA ASN A 36 -17.76 10.25 3.04
C ASN A 36 -16.87 11.35 3.66
N ALA A 37 -17.06 12.61 3.28
CA ALA A 37 -16.36 13.75 3.89
C ALA A 37 -16.67 13.87 5.38
N ASP A 38 -17.93 13.70 5.79
CA ASP A 38 -18.33 13.69 7.21
C ASP A 38 -17.69 12.51 7.96
N ILE A 39 -17.65 11.31 7.37
CA ILE A 39 -16.97 10.14 7.95
C ILE A 39 -15.48 10.42 8.14
N GLU A 40 -14.80 10.95 7.13
CA GLU A 40 -13.39 11.29 7.19
C GLU A 40 -13.11 12.34 8.27
N LEU A 41 -13.96 13.35 8.39
CA LEU A 41 -13.88 14.37 9.43
C LEU A 41 -14.04 13.76 10.84
N GLN A 42 -14.99 12.85 11.03
CA GLN A 42 -15.17 12.18 12.32
C GLN A 42 -14.00 11.24 12.64
N CYS A 43 -13.48 10.51 11.65
CA CYS A 43 -12.28 9.70 11.79
C CYS A 43 -11.07 10.56 12.21
N ALA A 44 -10.88 11.72 11.60
CA ALA A 44 -9.83 12.66 11.95
C ALA A 44 -9.98 13.16 13.40
N LYS A 45 -11.18 13.64 13.78
CA LYS A 45 -11.47 14.09 15.15
C LYS A 45 -11.25 13.00 16.20
N TYR A 46 -11.66 11.77 15.89
CA TYR A 46 -11.47 10.65 16.81
C TYR A 46 -10.00 10.28 16.95
N ARG A 47 -9.23 10.32 15.87
CA ARG A 47 -7.76 10.12 15.93
C ARG A 47 -7.08 11.20 16.74
N GLU A 48 -7.43 12.47 16.51
CA GLU A 48 -6.88 13.62 17.24
C GLU A 48 -7.17 13.52 18.74
N LYS A 49 -8.40 13.17 19.13
CA LYS A 49 -8.81 12.99 20.54
C LYS A 49 -7.93 12.00 21.31
N TYR A 50 -7.42 10.96 20.66
CA TYR A 50 -6.58 9.95 21.30
C TYR A 50 -5.09 10.09 20.97
N ALA A 51 -4.70 11.07 20.16
CA ALA A 51 -3.31 11.24 19.73
C ALA A 51 -2.37 11.39 20.94
N ASP A 52 -2.69 12.30 21.86
CA ASP A 52 -1.87 12.56 23.06
C ASP A 52 -1.83 11.35 24.00
N LYS A 53 -2.96 10.65 24.16
CA LYS A 53 -3.03 9.45 25.01
C LYS A 53 -2.22 8.31 24.40
N ILE A 54 -2.29 8.13 23.08
CA ILE A 54 -1.50 7.14 22.35
C ILE A 54 -0.01 7.49 22.46
N ALA A 55 0.36 8.76 22.30
CA ALA A 55 1.74 9.22 22.45
C ALA A 55 2.27 8.93 23.85
N THR A 56 1.55 9.35 24.89
CA THR A 56 1.92 9.13 26.30
C THR A 56 2.08 7.64 26.61
N LEU A 57 1.08 6.81 26.28
CA LEU A 57 1.14 5.37 26.54
C LEU A 57 2.24 4.67 25.72
N SER A 58 2.54 5.16 24.51
CA SER A 58 3.65 4.63 23.70
C SER A 58 4.99 4.97 24.34
N GLU A 59 5.18 6.21 24.80
CA GLU A 59 6.39 6.62 25.51
C GLU A 59 6.60 5.85 26.81
N GLU A 60 5.55 5.67 27.61
CA GLU A 60 5.60 4.88 28.85
C GLU A 60 5.95 3.42 28.56
N ARG A 61 5.30 2.82 27.55
CA ARG A 61 5.61 1.46 27.08
C ARG A 61 7.06 1.35 26.63
N ASP A 62 7.55 2.31 25.86
CA ASP A 62 8.91 2.27 25.29
C ASP A 62 9.96 2.43 26.39
N LYS A 63 9.76 3.35 27.35
CA LYS A 63 10.62 3.47 28.54
C LYS A 63 10.64 2.19 29.38
N ALA A 64 9.48 1.56 29.57
CA ALA A 64 9.39 0.29 30.28
C ALA A 64 10.11 -0.83 29.51
N PHE A 65 9.97 -0.86 28.17
CA PHE A 65 10.68 -1.80 27.31
C PHE A 65 12.19 -1.63 27.42
N ASP A 66 12.70 -0.40 27.34
CA ASP A 66 14.14 -0.11 27.45
C ASP A 66 14.70 -0.56 28.81
N THR A 67 13.93 -0.38 29.88
CA THR A 67 14.30 -0.84 31.22
C THR A 67 14.40 -2.37 31.29
N LEU A 68 13.40 -3.08 30.74
CA LEU A 68 13.42 -4.55 30.65
C LEU A 68 14.56 -5.05 29.77
N GLN A 69 14.86 -4.36 28.67
CA GLN A 69 15.96 -4.69 27.79
C GLN A 69 17.30 -4.51 28.50
N ALA A 70 17.52 -3.39 29.19
CA ALA A 70 18.73 -3.14 29.97
C ALA A 70 18.97 -4.25 31.00
N PHE A 71 17.95 -4.57 31.80
CA PHE A 71 18.02 -5.67 32.77
C PHE A 71 18.38 -7.02 32.11
N ALA A 72 17.71 -7.37 31.00
CA ALA A 72 17.94 -8.63 30.32
C ALA A 72 19.34 -8.71 29.69
N THR A 73 19.86 -7.60 29.15
CA THR A 73 21.19 -7.53 28.54
C THR A 73 22.30 -7.54 29.57
N GLU A 74 22.16 -6.80 30.68
CA GLU A 74 23.14 -6.79 31.77
C GLU A 74 23.27 -8.16 32.44
N ASN A 75 22.16 -8.88 32.59
CA ASN A 75 22.10 -10.18 33.24
C ASN A 75 22.07 -11.35 32.24
N GLN A 76 22.44 -11.10 30.98
CA GLN A 76 22.28 -12.08 29.90
C GLN A 76 23.06 -13.38 30.17
N ALA A 77 24.30 -13.25 30.64
CA ALA A 77 25.20 -14.37 30.91
C ALA A 77 24.81 -15.19 32.15
N GLU A 78 23.89 -14.70 32.97
CA GLU A 78 23.43 -15.39 34.18
C GLU A 78 22.03 -15.97 33.98
N LEU A 79 21.07 -15.11 33.61
CA LEU A 79 19.65 -15.46 33.57
C LEU A 79 19.22 -16.20 32.28
N PHE A 80 19.99 -16.09 31.19
CA PHE A 80 19.61 -16.62 29.87
C PHE A 80 20.54 -17.74 29.36
N THR A 81 21.26 -18.40 30.27
CA THR A 81 22.23 -19.46 29.96
C THR A 81 21.61 -20.75 29.44
N LYS A 82 20.57 -21.26 30.12
CA LYS A 82 19.89 -22.51 29.76
C LYS A 82 18.72 -22.30 28.81
N LYS A 83 18.00 -21.20 28.95
CA LYS A 83 16.86 -20.82 28.10
C LYS A 83 17.05 -19.36 27.70
N LYS A 84 16.78 -19.04 26.43
CA LYS A 84 16.83 -17.65 25.94
C LYS A 84 15.61 -16.81 26.37
N SER A 85 14.89 -17.23 27.40
CA SER A 85 13.70 -16.55 27.92
C SER A 85 13.60 -16.69 29.43
N LEU A 86 13.06 -15.66 30.07
CA LEU A 86 12.79 -15.56 31.50
C LEU A 86 11.30 -15.29 31.71
N ASP A 87 10.65 -16.14 32.51
CA ASP A 87 9.25 -16.00 32.90
C ASP A 87 9.14 -15.04 34.10
N MET A 88 8.24 -14.06 34.02
CA MET A 88 7.99 -13.02 35.01
C MET A 88 6.50 -12.94 35.33
N ALA A 89 6.13 -12.27 36.42
CA ALA A 89 4.75 -12.18 36.89
C ALA A 89 3.73 -11.66 35.85
N HIS A 90 4.16 -10.82 34.89
CA HIS A 90 3.29 -10.22 33.87
C HIS A 90 3.59 -10.68 32.44
N GLY A 91 4.44 -11.70 32.27
CA GLY A 91 4.78 -12.24 30.95
C GLY A 91 6.22 -12.69 30.85
N VAL A 92 6.69 -12.89 29.62
CA VAL A 92 8.00 -13.48 29.34
C VAL A 92 8.87 -12.49 28.57
N ILE A 93 10.08 -12.26 29.06
CA ILE A 93 11.13 -11.54 28.33
C ILE A 93 12.15 -12.53 27.78
N GLY A 94 12.81 -12.20 26.68
CA GLY A 94 13.81 -13.11 26.12
C GLY A 94 14.43 -12.70 24.80
N PHE A 95 15.53 -13.36 24.46
CA PHE A 95 16.26 -13.17 23.22
C PHE A 95 15.78 -14.15 22.16
N ARG A 96 15.33 -13.63 21.02
CA ARG A 96 15.03 -14.46 19.85
C ARG A 96 16.14 -14.30 18.83
N THR A 97 16.65 -15.42 18.31
CA THR A 97 17.48 -15.40 17.11
C THR A 97 16.53 -15.31 15.92
N GLY A 98 16.37 -14.11 15.38
CA GLY A 98 15.60 -13.91 14.14
C GLY A 98 16.28 -14.60 12.96
N THR A 99 15.54 -14.79 11.86
CA THR A 99 16.10 -15.26 10.59
C THR A 99 17.28 -14.36 10.20
N PRO A 100 18.43 -14.92 9.79
CA PRO A 100 19.58 -14.14 9.35
C PRO A 100 19.16 -13.10 8.30
N LYS A 101 19.44 -11.82 8.57
CA LYS A 101 19.19 -10.71 7.63
C LYS A 101 20.52 -10.14 7.18
N LEU A 102 20.65 -9.88 5.89
CA LEU A 102 21.77 -9.11 5.37
C LEU A 102 21.54 -7.62 5.69
N LYS A 103 22.59 -6.96 6.16
CA LYS A 103 22.64 -5.52 6.38
C LYS A 103 23.96 -5.02 5.81
N THR A 104 23.95 -3.82 5.21
CA THR A 104 25.19 -3.18 4.80
C THR A 104 26.01 -2.76 6.01
N ILE A 105 27.33 -2.78 5.89
CA ILE A 105 28.23 -2.24 6.91
C ILE A 105 28.02 -0.72 7.04
N LYS A 106 28.36 -0.15 8.20
CA LYS A 106 28.22 1.29 8.46
C LYS A 106 28.98 2.09 7.39
N GLY A 107 28.31 3.05 6.77
CA GLY A 107 28.87 3.86 5.67
C GLY A 107 28.68 3.28 4.26
N PHE A 108 28.09 2.08 4.12
CA PHE A 108 27.77 1.49 2.83
C PHE A 108 26.29 1.54 2.50
N THR A 109 25.99 1.81 1.23
CA THR A 109 24.64 1.69 0.65
C THR A 109 24.48 0.36 -0.10
N TRP A 110 23.24 -0.10 -0.25
CA TRP A 110 22.94 -1.28 -1.07
C TRP A 110 23.31 -1.09 -2.54
N ALA A 111 23.29 0.14 -3.05
CA ALA A 111 23.70 0.44 -4.42
C ALA A 111 25.20 0.19 -4.63
N SER A 112 26.04 0.67 -3.70
CA SER A 112 27.48 0.39 -3.71
C SER A 112 27.77 -1.10 -3.52
N ALA A 113 27.03 -1.76 -2.62
CA ALA A 113 27.15 -3.21 -2.44
C ALA A 113 26.76 -3.98 -3.70
N LEU A 114 25.74 -3.56 -4.43
CA LEU A 114 25.33 -4.20 -5.69
C LEU A 114 26.41 -4.12 -6.77
N GLN A 115 27.15 -3.01 -6.87
CA GLN A 115 28.27 -2.89 -7.79
C GLN A 115 29.38 -3.90 -7.45
N LEU A 116 29.74 -4.00 -6.17
CA LEU A 116 30.73 -4.98 -5.72
C LEU A 116 30.23 -6.42 -5.86
N VAL A 117 28.94 -6.68 -5.65
CA VAL A 117 28.35 -8.01 -5.88
C VAL A 117 28.42 -8.38 -7.36
N LYS A 118 28.17 -7.43 -8.28
CA LYS A 118 28.34 -7.68 -9.72
C LYS A 118 29.79 -8.01 -10.11
N GLU A 119 30.77 -7.42 -9.42
CA GLU A 119 32.20 -7.60 -9.71
C GLU A 119 32.79 -8.86 -9.04
N PHE A 120 32.54 -9.05 -7.75
CA PHE A 120 33.19 -10.08 -6.92
C PHE A 120 32.31 -11.30 -6.65
N LEU A 121 30.98 -11.19 -6.78
CA LEU A 121 30.01 -12.23 -6.42
C LEU A 121 28.88 -12.35 -7.48
N PRO A 122 29.22 -12.55 -8.77
CA PRO A 122 28.26 -12.43 -9.87
C PRO A 122 27.09 -13.42 -9.76
N ASP A 123 27.31 -14.61 -9.19
CA ASP A 123 26.27 -15.62 -8.97
C ASP A 123 25.13 -15.16 -8.05
N TYR A 124 25.37 -14.11 -7.25
CA TYR A 124 24.40 -13.53 -6.32
C TYR A 124 23.76 -12.24 -6.86
N ALA A 125 24.19 -11.77 -8.04
CA ALA A 125 23.56 -10.66 -8.73
C ALA A 125 22.36 -11.17 -9.53
N ARG A 126 21.18 -10.60 -9.27
CA ARG A 126 19.97 -10.87 -10.06
C ARG A 126 19.68 -9.72 -11.01
N GLN A 127 19.30 -10.06 -12.24
CA GLN A 127 18.73 -9.10 -13.19
C GLN A 127 17.23 -9.40 -13.35
N THR A 128 16.42 -8.35 -13.24
CA THR A 128 14.99 -8.41 -13.51
C THR A 128 14.71 -7.62 -14.77
N TRP A 129 14.07 -8.24 -15.75
CA TRP A 129 13.61 -7.59 -16.97
C TRP A 129 12.13 -7.26 -16.82
N ASP A 130 11.74 -6.05 -17.19
CA ASP A 130 10.35 -5.60 -17.21
C ASP A 130 10.03 -5.00 -18.59
N ILE A 131 8.76 -5.05 -18.98
CA ILE A 131 8.33 -4.53 -20.28
C ILE A 131 8.16 -3.01 -20.16
N ALA A 132 8.87 -2.25 -20.99
CA ALA A 132 8.71 -0.79 -21.09
C ALA A 132 7.37 -0.43 -21.79
N LYS A 133 6.26 -0.58 -21.07
CA LYS A 133 4.89 -0.38 -21.58
C LYS A 133 4.65 1.06 -22.04
N ASP A 134 5.20 2.02 -21.31
CA ASP A 134 5.20 3.44 -21.64
C ASP A 134 5.86 3.71 -23.00
N LYS A 135 7.03 3.12 -23.23
CA LYS A 135 7.75 3.25 -24.49
C LYS A 135 7.01 2.57 -25.65
N LEU A 136 6.47 1.37 -25.42
CA LEU A 136 5.62 0.69 -26.41
C LEU A 136 4.42 1.58 -26.79
N LEU A 137 3.72 2.16 -25.82
CA LEU A 137 2.59 3.05 -26.09
C LEU A 137 2.98 4.35 -26.80
N ALA A 138 4.18 4.89 -26.53
CA ALA A 138 4.70 6.07 -27.21
C ALA A 138 5.07 5.78 -28.67
N ASP A 139 5.69 4.63 -28.94
CA ASP A 139 6.16 4.22 -30.26
C ASP A 139 5.09 3.47 -31.07
N ARG A 140 3.84 3.40 -30.60
CA ARG A 140 2.76 2.58 -31.20
C ARG A 140 2.49 2.86 -32.69
N ASP A 141 2.74 4.10 -33.12
CA ASP A 141 2.50 4.56 -34.49
C ASP A 141 3.77 4.48 -35.36
N ALA A 142 4.90 3.99 -34.81
CA ALA A 142 6.13 3.80 -35.55
C ALA A 142 6.00 2.63 -36.55
N GLU A 143 6.72 2.75 -37.68
CA GLU A 143 6.71 1.74 -38.73
C GLU A 143 7.10 0.36 -38.17
N GLN A 144 6.32 -0.68 -38.49
CA GLN A 144 6.52 -2.07 -38.02
C GLN A 144 6.38 -2.30 -36.51
N MET A 145 6.02 -1.30 -35.70
CA MET A 145 5.86 -1.49 -34.26
C MET A 145 4.65 -2.35 -33.93
N ALA A 146 3.52 -2.16 -34.63
CA ALA A 146 2.33 -2.99 -34.46
C ALA A 146 2.60 -4.49 -34.71
N ASP A 147 3.31 -4.82 -35.80
CA ASP A 147 3.73 -6.19 -36.11
C ASP A 147 4.71 -6.74 -35.06
N SER A 148 5.60 -5.90 -34.55
CA SER A 148 6.56 -6.26 -33.51
C SER A 148 5.87 -6.55 -32.17
N MET A 149 4.91 -5.72 -31.78
CA MET A 149 4.08 -5.94 -30.59
C MET A 149 3.25 -7.23 -30.71
N ALA A 150 2.64 -7.46 -31.87
CA ALA A 150 1.86 -8.66 -32.14
C ALA A 150 2.71 -9.93 -32.01
N LYS A 151 3.96 -9.92 -32.53
CA LYS A 151 4.93 -11.02 -32.34
C LYS A 151 5.28 -11.28 -30.88
N CYS A 152 5.22 -10.25 -30.03
CA CYS A 152 5.44 -10.34 -28.59
C CYS A 152 4.15 -10.67 -27.79
N GLY A 153 3.01 -10.90 -28.44
CA GLY A 153 1.73 -11.14 -27.76
C GLY A 153 1.13 -9.90 -27.09
N ILE A 154 1.49 -8.71 -27.58
CA ILE A 154 1.04 -7.41 -27.07
C ILE A 154 0.13 -6.78 -28.11
N GLN A 155 -0.99 -6.21 -27.65
CA GLN A 155 -1.89 -5.42 -28.47
C GLN A 155 -2.17 -4.10 -27.77
N VAL A 156 -2.16 -3.01 -28.54
CA VAL A 156 -2.68 -1.72 -28.08
C VAL A 156 -4.19 -1.77 -28.22
N VAL A 157 -4.89 -1.76 -27.08
CA VAL A 157 -6.36 -1.67 -27.03
C VAL A 157 -6.72 -0.31 -26.44
N GLN A 158 -7.61 0.39 -27.11
CA GLN A 158 -8.17 1.64 -26.63
C GLN A 158 -9.68 1.45 -26.49
N ASP A 159 -10.13 1.19 -25.27
CA ASP A 159 -11.54 1.03 -24.96
C ASP A 159 -12.18 2.40 -24.72
N GLU A 160 -13.31 2.65 -25.39
CA GLU A 160 -14.17 3.77 -25.06
C GLU A 160 -15.01 3.41 -23.82
N ALA A 161 -14.85 4.17 -22.75
CA ALA A 161 -15.63 4.02 -21.53
C ALA A 161 -16.68 5.13 -21.44
N PHE A 162 -17.92 4.74 -21.16
CA PHE A 162 -18.96 5.70 -20.78
C PHE A 162 -18.59 6.35 -19.44
N TYR A 163 -18.71 7.66 -19.37
CA TYR A 163 -18.45 8.45 -18.16
C TYR A 163 -19.63 9.37 -17.87
N VAL A 164 -19.83 9.70 -16.59
CA VAL A 164 -20.81 10.68 -16.13
C VAL A 164 -20.08 11.62 -15.19
N GLU A 165 -20.03 12.90 -15.53
CA GLU A 165 -19.46 13.94 -14.70
C GLU A 165 -20.54 14.96 -14.33
N PRO A 166 -21.10 14.87 -13.10
CA PRO A 166 -22.00 15.89 -12.59
C PRO A 166 -21.28 17.24 -12.57
N LYS A 167 -22.01 18.30 -12.94
CA LYS A 167 -21.51 19.66 -12.71
C LYS A 167 -21.36 19.85 -11.21
N LYS A 168 -20.17 20.22 -10.77
CA LYS A 168 -19.93 20.63 -9.39
C LYS A 168 -20.53 22.03 -9.24
N GLU A 169 -21.51 22.18 -8.36
CA GLU A 169 -21.89 23.51 -7.92
C GLU A 169 -20.72 24.07 -7.10
N GLU A 170 -20.12 25.18 -7.56
CA GLU A 170 -19.18 25.94 -6.74
C GLU A 170 -19.89 26.35 -5.45
N THR A 171 -19.52 25.70 -4.35
CA THR A 171 -19.97 26.12 -3.03
C THR A 171 -19.13 27.34 -2.68
N ALA A 172 -19.71 28.52 -2.91
CA ALA A 172 -19.20 29.81 -2.44
C ALA A 172 -19.18 29.89 -0.90
#